data_AF-A0A2N1XRU8-F1
#
_entry.id   AF-A0A2N1XRU8-F1
#
_cell.length_a   1.000
_cell.length_b   1.000
_cell.length_c   1.000
_cell.angle_alpha   90.00
_cell.angle_beta   90.00
_cell.angle_gamma   90.00
#
_symmetry.space_group_name_H-M   'P 1'
#
loop_
_entity.id
_entity.type
_entity.pdbx_description
1 polymer ?
#
loop_
_entity_poly.entity_id
_entity_poly.type
_entity_poly.pdbx_seq_one_letter_code
_entity_poly.pdbx_strand_id
1 'polypeptide(L)'
;MKKLLLFTLAAFAVSGCAEKSQYEQAVLEQMQVDSDLKDYKLTPEDMTRCVVELSSGKMPGIFPLDPKRLEAYRNYSKMLTLNKAEHPEQVLEELRVAFGSPHALAEAHSIYTESVLNCVASLLAETGPENKEAEPTATPAS
;
A
#
# COMPACT_ATOMS: atom_id res chain seq x y z
N MET A 1 -33.40 10.15 -34.74
CA MET A 1 -32.18 10.18 -33.90
C MET A 1 -32.42 9.36 -32.65
N LYS A 2 -31.85 8.15 -32.53
CA LYS A 2 -32.04 7.25 -31.37
C LYS A 2 -30.94 6.18 -31.29
N LYS A 3 -29.67 6.59 -31.39
CA LYS A 3 -28.52 5.67 -31.25
C LYS A 3 -27.34 6.24 -30.45
N LEU A 4 -27.51 7.40 -29.80
CA LEU A 4 -26.41 8.11 -29.15
C LEU A 4 -26.47 8.09 -27.60
N LEU A 5 -27.05 7.04 -27.01
CA LEU A 5 -27.21 6.94 -25.55
C LEU A 5 -26.43 5.79 -24.90
N LEU A 6 -25.59 5.06 -25.65
CA LEU A 6 -24.92 3.85 -25.12
C LEU A 6 -23.42 4.00 -24.83
N PHE A 7 -22.81 5.16 -25.10
CA PHE A 7 -21.35 5.34 -24.95
C PHE A 7 -20.89 6.04 -23.66
N THR A 8 -21.79 6.63 -22.87
CA THR A 8 -21.41 7.37 -21.66
C THR A 8 -21.31 6.51 -20.39
N LEU A 9 -21.73 5.24 -20.43
CA LEU A 9 -21.75 4.38 -19.23
C LEU A 9 -20.40 3.69 -18.94
N ALA A 10 -19.48 3.63 -19.92
CA ALA A 10 -18.18 2.96 -19.76
C ALA A 10 -17.10 3.82 -19.06
N ALA A 11 -17.28 5.15 -19.01
CA ALA A 11 -16.29 6.04 -18.41
C ALA A 11 -16.33 6.08 -16.87
N PHE A 12 -17.43 5.64 -16.25
CA PHE A 12 -17.58 5.66 -14.79
C PHE A 12 -17.03 4.40 -14.09
N ALA A 13 -16.65 3.36 -14.85
CA ALA A 13 -16.15 2.11 -14.28
C ALA A 13 -14.64 2.12 -13.97
N VAL A 14 -13.91 3.20 -14.33
CA VAL A 14 -12.45 3.26 -14.21
C VAL A 14 -11.98 3.98 -12.93
N SER A 15 -12.88 4.68 -12.23
CA SER A 15 -12.48 5.46 -11.05
C SER A 15 -11.92 4.57 -9.94
N GLY A 16 -12.58 3.45 -9.59
CA GLY A 16 -12.17 2.59 -8.46
C GLY A 16 -10.82 1.86 -8.58
N CYS A 17 -10.22 1.79 -9.77
CA CYS A 17 -8.85 1.26 -9.92
C CYS A 17 -7.80 2.34 -9.73
N ALA A 18 -8.17 3.61 -9.90
CA ALA A 18 -7.22 4.72 -9.88
C ALA A 18 -6.69 4.98 -8.46
N GLU A 19 -7.53 4.87 -7.43
CA GLU A 19 -7.11 5.20 -6.05
C GLU A 19 -6.06 4.23 -5.53
N LYS A 20 -6.27 2.92 -5.72
CA LYS A 20 -5.29 1.91 -5.31
C LYS A 20 -3.98 2.09 -6.06
N SER A 21 -4.03 2.33 -7.37
CA SER A 21 -2.83 2.57 -8.18
C SER A 21 -2.07 3.83 -7.74
N GLN A 22 -2.78 4.91 -7.37
CA GLN A 22 -2.15 6.10 -6.80
C GLN A 22 -1.50 5.80 -5.45
N TYR A 23 -2.13 4.97 -4.62
CA TYR A 23 -1.55 4.53 -3.35
C TYR A 23 -0.30 3.68 -3.56
N GLU A 24 -0.35 2.69 -4.45
CA GLU A 24 0.81 1.88 -4.84
C GLU A 24 1.97 2.76 -5.34
N GLN A 25 1.68 3.76 -6.19
CA GLN A 25 2.68 4.70 -6.69
C GLN A 25 3.28 5.56 -5.56
N ALA A 26 2.45 6.07 -4.65
CA ALA A 26 2.92 6.86 -3.52
C ALA A 26 3.82 6.03 -2.59
N VAL A 27 3.49 4.76 -2.34
CA VAL A 27 4.34 3.84 -1.58
C VAL A 27 5.65 3.56 -2.32
N LEU A 28 5.59 3.28 -3.63
CA LEU A 28 6.78 3.03 -4.45
C LEU A 28 7.77 4.19 -4.39
N GLU A 29 7.28 5.43 -4.46
CA GLU A 29 8.14 6.60 -4.34
C GLU A 29 8.84 6.70 -2.98
N GLN A 30 8.19 6.27 -1.89
CA GLN A 30 8.84 6.18 -0.58
C GLN A 30 9.91 5.09 -0.56
N MET A 31 9.63 3.92 -1.15
CA MET A 31 10.57 2.80 -1.17
C MET A 31 11.79 3.09 -2.06
N GLN A 32 11.62 3.84 -3.16
CA GLN A 32 12.72 4.18 -4.08
C GLN A 32 13.77 5.11 -3.46
N VAL A 33 13.38 5.93 -2.49
CA VAL A 33 14.29 6.86 -1.80
C VAL A 33 14.84 6.30 -0.49
N ASP A 34 14.34 5.16 -0.04
CA ASP A 34 14.82 4.47 1.15
C ASP A 34 16.16 3.75 0.85
N SER A 35 17.24 4.24 1.47
CA SER A 35 18.58 3.67 1.29
C SER A 35 18.72 2.28 1.87
N ASP A 36 17.97 1.96 2.92
CA ASP A 36 18.15 0.75 3.71
C ASP A 36 17.74 -0.49 2.90
N LEU A 37 16.81 -0.33 1.95
CA LEU A 37 16.41 -1.42 1.06
C LEU A 37 17.58 -2.01 0.28
N LYS A 38 18.54 -1.17 -0.15
CA LYS A 38 19.74 -1.64 -0.87
C LYS A 38 20.64 -2.48 0.02
N ASP A 39 20.83 -2.05 1.27
CA ASP A 39 21.68 -2.73 2.24
C ASP A 39 21.12 -4.11 2.58
N TYR A 40 19.80 -4.23 2.62
CA TYR A 40 19.08 -5.49 2.84
C TYR A 40 18.81 -6.30 1.56
N LYS A 41 19.27 -5.85 0.39
CA LYS A 41 19.01 -6.46 -0.93
C LYS A 41 17.52 -6.65 -1.24
N LEU A 42 16.68 -5.78 -0.71
CA LEU A 42 15.25 -5.73 -0.98
C LEU A 42 14.99 -4.82 -2.19
N THR A 43 14.06 -5.20 -3.05
CA THR A 43 13.64 -4.33 -4.17
C THR A 43 12.53 -3.38 -3.71
N PRO A 44 12.51 -2.13 -4.20
CA PRO A 44 11.40 -1.21 -3.94
C PRO A 44 10.04 -1.80 -4.35
N GLU A 45 9.99 -2.59 -5.41
CA GLU A 45 8.77 -3.21 -5.93
C GLU A 45 8.21 -4.30 -4.99
N ASP A 46 9.08 -5.16 -4.44
CA ASP A 46 8.66 -6.21 -3.50
C ASP A 46 8.19 -5.59 -2.17
N MET A 47 8.92 -4.58 -1.69
CA MET A 47 8.51 -3.79 -0.52
C MET A 47 7.17 -3.10 -0.75
N THR A 48 6.98 -2.45 -1.90
CA THR A 48 5.73 -1.75 -2.23
C THR A 48 4.55 -2.71 -2.21
N ARG A 49 4.67 -3.87 -2.86
CA ARG A 49 3.60 -4.87 -2.90
C ARG A 49 3.24 -5.34 -1.50
N CYS A 50 4.25 -5.69 -0.69
CA CYS A 50 4.02 -6.12 0.69
C CYS A 50 3.36 -5.02 1.55
N VAL A 51 3.88 -3.79 1.49
CA VAL A 51 3.38 -2.67 2.30
C VAL A 51 1.94 -2.35 1.93
N VAL A 52 1.62 -2.29 0.64
CA VAL A 52 0.26 -2.04 0.16
C VAL A 52 -0.67 -3.15 0.62
N GLU A 53 -0.25 -4.42 0.59
CA GLU A 53 -1.05 -5.55 1.07
C GLU A 53 -1.36 -5.43 2.57
N LEU A 54 -0.33 -5.28 3.42
CA LEU A 54 -0.49 -5.24 4.87
C LEU A 54 -1.29 -4.01 5.33
N SER A 55 -0.99 -2.83 4.79
CA SER A 55 -1.69 -1.60 5.14
C SER A 55 -3.13 -1.60 4.62
N SER A 56 -3.37 -2.11 3.40
CA SER A 56 -4.74 -2.33 2.91
C SER A 56 -5.49 -3.28 3.83
N GLY A 57 -4.88 -4.33 4.36
CA GLY A 57 -5.53 -5.24 5.29
C GLY A 57 -6.13 -4.55 6.53
N LYS A 58 -5.54 -3.42 6.95
CA LYS A 58 -5.98 -2.64 8.12
C LYS A 58 -6.83 -1.41 7.80
N MET A 59 -6.93 -1.02 6.53
CA MET A 59 -7.77 0.11 6.10
C MET A 59 -9.28 -0.25 6.14
N PRO A 60 -10.19 0.74 6.29
CA PRO A 60 -11.64 0.53 6.25
C PRO A 60 -12.17 -0.05 4.92
N GLY A 61 -13.30 -0.76 4.98
CA GLY A 61 -14.02 -1.31 3.83
C GLY A 61 -13.92 -2.84 3.74
N ILE A 62 -14.95 -3.50 3.21
CA ILE A 62 -15.06 -4.97 3.26
C ILE A 62 -14.39 -5.64 2.05
N PHE A 63 -14.33 -4.94 0.91
CA PHE A 63 -13.75 -5.45 -0.34
C PHE A 63 -12.98 -4.34 -1.10
N PRO A 64 -12.13 -4.67 -2.09
CA PRO A 64 -11.24 -3.69 -2.73
C PRO A 64 -11.90 -2.46 -3.38
N LEU A 65 -13.14 -2.60 -3.84
CA LEU A 65 -13.91 -1.52 -4.48
C LEU A 65 -14.96 -0.87 -3.55
N ASP A 66 -14.92 -1.17 -2.26
CA ASP A 66 -15.77 -0.52 -1.26
C ASP A 66 -15.49 0.99 -1.25
N PRO A 67 -16.49 1.88 -1.28
CA PRO A 67 -16.25 3.33 -1.24
C PRO A 67 -15.33 3.77 -0.10
N LYS A 68 -15.44 3.16 1.09
CA LYS A 68 -14.55 3.46 2.23
C LYS A 68 -13.12 3.00 1.98
N ARG A 69 -12.94 1.91 1.24
CA ARG A 69 -11.63 1.40 0.82
C ARG A 69 -10.95 2.37 -0.15
N LEU A 70 -11.70 2.83 -1.15
CA LEU A 70 -11.21 3.79 -2.15
C LEU A 70 -10.86 5.14 -1.51
N GLU A 71 -11.68 5.60 -0.57
CA GLU A 71 -11.39 6.81 0.21
C GLU A 71 -10.14 6.64 1.08
N ALA A 72 -9.98 5.48 1.74
CA ALA A 72 -8.77 5.19 2.51
C ALA A 72 -7.52 5.24 1.64
N TYR A 73 -7.55 4.66 0.43
CA TYR A 73 -6.43 4.78 -0.52
C TYR A 73 -6.08 6.23 -0.84
N ARG A 74 -7.05 7.08 -1.15
CA ARG A 74 -6.81 8.51 -1.41
C ARG A 74 -6.18 9.21 -0.21
N ASN A 75 -6.69 8.95 0.98
CA ASN A 75 -6.22 9.60 2.21
C ASN A 75 -4.80 9.16 2.58
N TYR A 76 -4.49 7.87 2.43
CA TYR A 76 -3.13 7.36 2.64
C TYR A 76 -2.16 7.90 1.57
N SER A 77 -2.53 7.93 0.28
CA SER A 77 -1.71 8.55 -0.77
C SER A 77 -1.37 10.01 -0.42
N LYS A 78 -2.39 10.78 -0.03
CA LYS A 78 -2.23 12.19 0.36
C LYS A 78 -1.33 12.34 1.58
N MET A 79 -1.46 11.46 2.57
CA MET A 79 -0.60 11.42 3.76
C MET A 79 0.87 11.18 3.37
N LEU A 80 1.14 10.23 2.48
CA LEU A 80 2.51 9.91 2.05
C LEU A 80 3.15 11.00 1.19
N THR A 81 2.34 11.79 0.48
CA THR A 81 2.82 12.91 -0.34
C THR A 81 2.77 14.26 0.37
N LEU A 82 2.48 14.30 1.67
CA LEU A 82 2.32 15.54 2.44
C LEU A 82 3.54 16.48 2.32
N ASN A 83 4.75 15.92 2.36
CA ASN A 83 6.00 16.68 2.24
C ASN A 83 6.24 17.28 0.85
N LYS A 84 5.50 16.83 -0.17
CA LYS A 84 5.56 17.35 -1.55
C LYS A 84 4.47 18.38 -1.84
N ALA A 85 3.58 18.64 -0.89
CA ALA A 85 2.50 19.61 -1.06
C ALA A 85 3.03 21.05 -1.07
N GLU A 86 2.43 21.91 -1.89
CA GLU A 86 2.73 23.35 -1.92
C GLU A 86 2.39 24.04 -0.59
N HIS A 87 1.35 23.56 0.10
CA HIS A 87 0.87 24.08 1.39
C HIS A 87 0.70 22.94 2.41
N PRO A 88 1.80 22.38 2.96
CA PRO A 88 1.76 21.16 3.77
C PRO A 88 0.91 21.31 5.04
N GLU A 89 0.94 22.46 5.70
CA GLU A 89 0.11 22.69 6.90
C GLU A 89 -1.39 22.64 6.61
N GLN A 90 -1.82 23.16 5.45
CA GLN A 90 -3.21 23.07 5.02
C GLN A 90 -3.58 21.62 4.70
N VAL A 91 -2.71 20.91 3.97
CA VAL A 91 -2.92 19.50 3.64
C VAL A 91 -2.99 18.63 4.89
N LEU A 92 -2.19 18.94 5.92
CA LEU A 92 -2.23 18.27 7.21
C LEU A 92 -3.58 18.47 7.92
N GLU A 93 -4.14 19.68 7.87
CA GLU A 93 -5.46 19.93 8.44
C GLU A 93 -6.57 19.19 7.67
N GLU A 94 -6.50 19.18 6.35
CA GLU A 94 -7.41 18.39 5.51
C GLU A 94 -7.30 16.88 5.81
N LEU A 95 -6.10 16.37 6.09
CA LEU A 95 -5.88 14.99 6.50
C LEU A 95 -6.51 14.68 7.86
N ARG A 96 -6.37 15.57 8.87
CA ARG A 96 -7.02 15.39 10.19
C ARG A 96 -8.53 15.27 10.06
N VAL A 97 -9.13 16.06 9.18
CA VAL A 97 -10.57 15.98 8.88
C VAL A 97 -10.90 14.70 8.11
N ALA A 98 -10.13 14.34 7.08
CA ALA A 98 -10.38 13.17 6.26
C ALA A 98 -10.28 11.84 7.03
N PHE A 99 -9.37 11.75 8.00
CA PHE A 99 -9.27 10.63 8.94
C PHE A 99 -10.23 10.74 10.13
N GLY A 100 -10.94 11.86 10.27
CA GLY A 100 -11.94 12.11 11.31
C GLY A 100 -11.38 12.66 12.63
N SER A 101 -10.09 12.47 12.92
CA SER A 101 -9.41 13.12 14.05
C SER A 101 -7.89 13.12 13.89
N PRO A 102 -7.16 13.97 14.63
CA PRO A 102 -5.69 13.88 14.71
C PRO A 102 -5.19 12.52 15.21
N HIS A 103 -5.93 11.87 16.12
CA HIS A 103 -5.58 10.55 16.63
C HIS A 103 -5.70 9.48 15.55
N ALA A 104 -6.80 9.48 14.79
CA ALA A 104 -7.01 8.54 13.69
C ALA A 104 -5.99 8.72 12.56
N LEU A 105 -5.57 9.96 12.27
CA LEU A 105 -4.46 10.22 11.33
C LEU A 105 -3.14 9.63 11.85
N ALA A 106 -2.82 9.81 13.13
CA ALA A 106 -1.62 9.24 13.73
C ALA A 106 -1.65 7.69 13.73
N GLU A 107 -2.82 7.10 14.00
CA GLU A 107 -3.02 5.65 13.92
C GLU A 107 -2.83 5.13 12.49
N ALA A 108 -3.37 5.83 11.48
CA ALA A 108 -3.15 5.49 10.08
C ALA A 108 -1.67 5.55 9.67
N HIS A 109 -0.95 6.56 10.16
CA HIS A 109 0.50 6.64 9.97
C HIS A 109 1.23 5.47 10.67
N SER A 110 0.84 5.10 11.90
CA SER A 110 1.39 3.94 12.60
C SER A 110 1.15 2.64 11.82
N ILE A 111 -0.07 2.44 11.31
CA ILE A 111 -0.42 1.29 10.45
C ILE A 111 0.52 1.19 9.25
N TYR A 112 0.79 2.32 8.59
CA TYR A 112 1.72 2.36 7.47
C TYR A 112 3.15 2.00 7.90
N THR A 113 3.68 2.65 8.94
CA THR A 113 5.04 2.39 9.45
C THR A 113 5.22 0.95 9.92
N GLU A 114 4.25 0.40 10.66
CA GLU A 114 4.26 -1.01 11.07
C GLU A 114 4.25 -1.94 9.86
N SER A 115 3.50 -1.61 8.80
CA SER A 115 3.47 -2.40 7.57
C SER A 115 4.85 -2.41 6.90
N VAL A 116 5.54 -1.27 6.84
CA VAL A 116 6.92 -1.20 6.33
C VAL A 116 7.86 -2.09 7.14
N LEU A 117 7.87 -1.97 8.47
CA LEU A 117 8.75 -2.76 9.33
C LEU A 117 8.46 -4.26 9.23
N ASN A 118 7.19 -4.65 9.22
CA ASN A 118 6.80 -6.05 9.07
C ASN A 118 7.18 -6.62 7.70
N CYS A 119 7.13 -5.80 6.64
CA CYS A 119 7.56 -6.20 5.31
C CYS A 119 9.07 -6.42 5.22
N VAL A 120 9.86 -5.52 5.81
CA VAL A 120 11.32 -5.71 5.91
C VAL A 120 11.61 -7.04 6.62
N ALA A 121 10.98 -7.27 7.78
CA ALA A 121 11.20 -8.50 8.55
C ALA A 121 10.80 -9.77 7.76
N SER A 122 9.65 -9.74 7.09
CA SER A 122 9.12 -10.90 6.35
C SER A 122 9.98 -11.22 5.13
N LEU A 123 10.34 -10.22 4.32
CA LEU A 123 11.14 -10.43 3.10
C LEU A 123 12.58 -10.84 3.42
N LEU A 124 13.15 -10.35 4.53
CA LEU A 124 14.44 -10.84 5.02
C LEU A 124 14.39 -12.30 5.47
N ALA A 125 13.30 -12.73 6.11
CA ALA A 125 13.12 -14.14 6.49
C ALA A 125 13.00 -15.06 5.27
N GLU A 126 12.36 -14.60 4.19
CA GLU A 126 12.24 -15.35 2.93
C GLU A 126 13.56 -15.48 2.17
N THR A 127 14.44 -14.48 2.31
CA THR A 127 15.75 -14.45 1.62
C THR A 127 16.90 -15.08 2.41
N GLY A 128 16.66 -15.49 3.66
CA GLY A 128 17.62 -16.18 4.51
C GLY A 128 17.99 -17.59 3.99
N PRO A 129 19.22 -18.08 4.28
CA PRO A 129 19.75 -19.35 3.75
C PRO A 129 19.01 -20.61 4.24
N GLU A 130 18.05 -20.49 5.16
CA GLU A 130 17.43 -21.62 5.86
C GLU A 130 16.14 -22.15 5.20
N ASN A 131 15.68 -21.52 4.10
CA ASN A 131 14.46 -21.93 3.38
C ASN A 131 14.72 -22.65 2.06
N LYS A 132 15.93 -23.22 1.88
CA LYS A 132 16.17 -24.25 0.87
C LYS A 132 16.09 -25.62 1.53
N GLU A 133 14.86 -26.17 1.53
CA GLU A 133 14.61 -27.60 1.38
C GLU A 133 15.46 -28.53 2.28
N ALA A 134 14.93 -28.84 3.46
CA ALA A 134 15.19 -30.16 4.04
C ALA A 134 14.50 -31.19 3.13
N GLU A 135 15.23 -31.62 2.09
CA GLU A 135 14.91 -32.79 1.30
C GLU A 135 14.74 -33.99 2.26
N PRO A 136 13.62 -34.72 2.26
CA PRO A 136 13.48 -35.89 3.11
C PRO A 136 14.45 -36.94 2.59
N THR A 137 15.54 -37.17 3.31
CA THR A 137 16.44 -38.29 3.06
C THR A 137 15.66 -39.59 3.26
N ALA A 138 15.16 -40.13 2.15
CA ALA A 138 14.68 -41.49 2.08
C ALA A 138 15.83 -42.42 2.49
N THR A 139 15.70 -43.03 3.67
CA THR A 139 16.58 -44.13 4.08
C THR A 139 16.14 -45.37 3.29
N PRO A 140 16.98 -45.99 2.44
CA PRO A 140 16.68 -47.33 1.97
C PRO A 140 17.00 -48.30 3.11
N ALA A 141 15.96 -48.93 3.65
CA ALA A 141 16.11 -50.16 4.39
C ALA A 141 16.20 -51.31 3.38
N SER A 142 17.35 -51.99 3.32
CA SER A 142 17.55 -53.45 3.20
C SER A 142 19.01 -53.76 2.91
#